data_AF-A0A0B2SQ35-F1
#
_entry.id   AF-A0A0B2SQ35-F1
#
_cell.length_a   1.000
_cell.length_b   1.000
_cell.length_c   1.000
_cell.angle_alpha   90.00
_cell.angle_beta   90.00
_cell.angle_gamma   90.00
#
_symmetry.space_group_name_H-M   'P 1'
#
loop_
_entity.id
_entity.type
_entity.pdbx_description
1 polymer ?
#
loop_
_entity_poly.entity_id
_entity_poly.type
_entity_poly.pdbx_seq_one_letter_code
_entity_poly.pdbx_strand_id
1 'polypeptide(L)'
;MKNNAKSEKLSDLLSIAEAETDVETKKKEEKLEDLKRLVKELQQHEEDSTKNKKSEAAAKVRLLAKEELEVRGTLAMLGAIPPLVAMLDETEQNDVNSLVSSLYALLNLGIGNDANKAAIVKVGSVEKMLKLIESPDGLDSSVSEAIVANFLGLSALDSNKPIIGSSASIYFLVRTLQSLDDESSPQAKQDALRALYNLSIFPGNVAFILETDLVVFLVNSIGDMEVTERTLATLSNIVSTREGRKAISAVPDSIPILVDVLNWTDSPECQEKASYILMVMAHKSYGDKQAMIEAGIASSLLELSLLGSTLAQKRASRILEILRVDKGKQVSGSYGLGAAVSAPICGSLSGKPDGGGGRECFEEDEEMMSEEKKAVKQLVQQSLQNNMRKIVKRANLPHDIVPSDHFKSLTLSSTSKSLPF
;
A
#
# COMPACT_ATOMS: atom_id res chain seq x y z
N MET A 1 -49.59 -45.03 27.63
CA MET A 1 -50.03 -43.62 27.56
C MET A 1 -48.90 -42.60 27.41
N LYS A 2 -47.70 -42.76 28.01
CA LYS A 2 -46.60 -41.77 27.90
C LYS A 2 -45.95 -41.60 26.51
N ASN A 3 -46.04 -42.60 25.62
CA ASN A 3 -45.43 -42.51 24.28
C ASN A 3 -46.28 -41.70 23.27
N ASN A 4 -47.61 -41.70 23.41
CA ASN A 4 -48.50 -40.95 22.50
C ASN A 4 -48.34 -39.43 22.67
N ALA A 5 -48.26 -38.95 23.91
CA ALA A 5 -48.09 -37.53 24.21
C ALA A 5 -46.73 -36.96 23.75
N LYS A 6 -45.70 -37.81 23.60
CA LYS A 6 -44.42 -37.40 23.01
C LYS A 6 -44.48 -37.35 21.49
N SER A 7 -45.23 -38.26 20.87
CA SER A 7 -45.44 -38.29 19.41
C SER A 7 -46.28 -37.09 18.96
N GLU A 8 -47.35 -36.77 19.66
CA GLU A 8 -48.22 -35.61 19.37
C GLU A 8 -47.44 -34.29 19.49
N LYS A 9 -46.64 -34.13 20.55
CA LYS A 9 -45.76 -32.95 20.68
C LYS A 9 -44.73 -32.82 19.56
N LEU A 10 -44.25 -33.94 19.02
CA LEU A 10 -43.26 -33.92 17.94
C LEU A 10 -43.90 -33.56 16.59
N SER A 11 -45.12 -34.05 16.33
CA SER A 11 -45.91 -33.65 15.17
C SER A 11 -46.34 -32.18 15.24
N ASP A 12 -46.68 -31.67 16.42
CA ASP A 12 -47.04 -30.26 16.59
C ASP A 12 -45.84 -29.34 16.33
N LEU A 13 -44.65 -29.71 16.81
CA LEU A 13 -43.41 -28.95 16.55
C LEU A 13 -42.99 -28.99 15.07
N LEU A 14 -43.18 -30.13 14.40
CA LEU A 14 -42.94 -30.24 12.95
C LEU A 14 -43.90 -29.37 12.15
N SER A 15 -45.20 -29.39 12.49
CA SER A 15 -46.23 -28.56 11.85
C SER A 15 -45.96 -27.06 12.04
N ILE A 16 -45.50 -26.64 13.23
CA ILE A 16 -45.10 -25.25 13.49
C ILE A 16 -43.87 -24.87 12.65
N ALA A 17 -42.86 -25.74 12.60
CA ALA A 17 -41.67 -25.49 11.79
C ALA A 17 -42.00 -25.41 10.29
N GLU A 18 -42.87 -26.28 9.78
CA GLU A 18 -43.37 -26.25 8.39
C GLU A 18 -44.14 -24.95 8.12
N ALA A 19 -45.05 -24.54 9.02
CA ALA A 19 -45.78 -23.29 8.89
C ALA A 19 -44.87 -22.05 8.94
N GLU A 20 -43.85 -22.05 9.78
CA GLU A 20 -42.83 -20.98 9.83
C GLU A 20 -42.04 -20.92 8.52
N THR A 21 -41.66 -22.06 7.95
CA THR A 21 -40.99 -22.11 6.65
C THR A 21 -41.88 -21.63 5.50
N ASP A 22 -43.18 -21.95 5.53
CA ASP A 22 -44.15 -21.51 4.52
C ASP A 22 -44.44 -20.01 4.58
N VAL A 23 -44.39 -19.41 5.77
CA VAL A 23 -44.52 -17.95 5.92
C VAL A 23 -43.27 -17.25 5.40
N GLU A 24 -42.09 -17.81 5.67
CA GLU A 24 -40.83 -17.23 5.21
C GLU A 24 -40.65 -17.34 3.69
N THR A 25 -41.10 -18.44 3.07
CA THR A 25 -41.08 -18.60 1.61
C THR A 25 -42.01 -17.59 0.93
N LYS A 26 -43.24 -17.41 1.43
CA LYS A 26 -44.17 -16.40 0.90
C LYS A 26 -43.61 -14.99 0.97
N LYS A 27 -42.98 -14.61 2.09
CA LYS A 27 -42.33 -13.30 2.22
C LYS A 27 -41.21 -13.11 1.18
N LYS A 28 -40.43 -14.15 0.89
CA LYS A 28 -39.38 -14.10 -0.14
C LYS A 28 -39.95 -13.98 -1.54
N GLU A 29 -41.07 -14.66 -1.83
CA GLU A 29 -41.78 -14.54 -3.10
C GLU A 29 -42.34 -13.13 -3.31
N GLU A 30 -42.99 -12.55 -2.30
CA GLU A 30 -43.49 -11.17 -2.33
C GLU A 30 -42.35 -10.18 -2.58
N LYS A 31 -41.25 -10.30 -1.83
CA LYS A 31 -40.05 -9.48 -2.05
C LYS A 31 -39.51 -9.62 -3.47
N LEU A 32 -39.47 -10.83 -4.02
CA LEU A 32 -38.98 -11.06 -5.38
C LEU A 32 -39.90 -10.39 -6.43
N GLU A 33 -41.21 -10.44 -6.25
CA GLU A 33 -42.17 -9.74 -7.13
C GLU A 33 -42.03 -8.22 -7.04
N ASP A 34 -41.74 -7.67 -5.85
CA ASP A 34 -41.45 -6.25 -5.68
C ASP A 34 -40.17 -5.85 -6.42
N LEU A 35 -39.10 -6.66 -6.32
CA LEU A 35 -37.86 -6.44 -7.07
C LEU A 35 -38.08 -6.52 -8.58
N LYS A 36 -38.90 -7.47 -9.08
CA LYS A 36 -39.26 -7.56 -10.50
C LYS A 36 -40.01 -6.32 -10.98
N ARG A 37 -40.99 -5.84 -10.19
CA ARG A 37 -41.72 -4.61 -10.50
C ARG A 37 -40.77 -3.42 -10.56
N LEU A 38 -39.86 -3.31 -9.61
CA LEU A 38 -38.86 -2.24 -9.57
C LEU A 38 -37.95 -2.23 -10.80
N VAL A 39 -37.44 -3.40 -11.21
CA VAL A 39 -36.61 -3.48 -12.43
C VAL A 39 -37.43 -3.18 -13.69
N LYS A 40 -38.71 -3.56 -13.71
CA LYS A 40 -39.61 -3.17 -14.80
C LYS A 40 -39.83 -1.66 -14.87
N GLU A 41 -39.90 -0.96 -13.74
CA GLU A 41 -39.95 0.52 -13.68
C GLU A 41 -38.67 1.14 -14.26
N LEU A 42 -37.49 0.56 -13.99
CA LEU A 42 -36.22 1.00 -14.58
C LEU A 42 -36.16 0.82 -16.11
N GLN A 43 -36.86 -0.19 -16.65
CA GLN A 43 -36.83 -0.54 -18.07
C GLN A 43 -37.87 0.19 -18.92
N GLN A 44 -38.74 1.01 -18.32
CA GLN A 44 -39.75 1.74 -19.08
C GLN A 44 -39.09 2.76 -20.03
N HIS A 45 -39.59 2.79 -21.28
CA HIS A 45 -39.13 3.73 -22.30
C HIS A 45 -39.53 5.16 -21.96
N GLU A 46 -38.67 6.10 -22.34
CA GLU A 46 -38.78 7.50 -21.98
C GLU A 46 -39.91 8.22 -22.74
N GLU A 47 -41.09 8.24 -22.15
CA GLU A 47 -42.05 9.33 -22.34
C GLU A 47 -41.81 10.38 -21.23
N ASP A 48 -42.04 11.68 -21.48
CA ASP A 48 -41.81 12.76 -20.48
C ASP A 48 -42.42 12.48 -19.09
N SER A 49 -43.54 11.76 -19.04
CA SER A 49 -44.22 11.36 -17.80
C SER A 49 -43.54 10.23 -17.00
N THR A 50 -42.53 9.57 -17.57
CA THR A 50 -41.87 8.37 -17.02
C THR A 50 -40.45 8.61 -16.52
N LYS A 51 -39.83 9.76 -16.85
CA LYS A 51 -38.47 10.12 -16.39
C LYS A 51 -38.35 10.13 -14.87
N ASN A 52 -39.34 10.72 -14.19
CA ASN A 52 -39.41 10.72 -12.73
C ASN A 52 -39.47 9.30 -12.16
N LYS A 53 -40.20 8.39 -12.82
CA LYS A 53 -40.32 6.99 -12.36
C LYS A 53 -39.00 6.22 -12.50
N LYS A 54 -38.25 6.44 -13.58
CA LYS A 54 -36.94 5.81 -13.80
C LYS A 54 -35.92 6.28 -12.76
N SER A 55 -35.87 7.59 -12.49
CA SER A 55 -35.02 8.18 -11.44
C SER A 55 -35.39 7.66 -10.04
N GLU A 56 -36.68 7.62 -9.71
CA GLU A 56 -37.17 7.04 -8.45
C GLU A 56 -36.81 5.56 -8.32
N ALA A 57 -36.94 4.79 -9.40
CA ALA A 57 -36.57 3.39 -9.42
C ALA A 57 -35.06 3.18 -9.20
N ALA A 58 -34.22 4.03 -9.80
CA ALA A 58 -32.77 4.02 -9.56
C ALA A 58 -32.44 4.34 -8.10
N ALA A 59 -33.12 5.33 -7.50
CA ALA A 59 -32.96 5.67 -6.08
C ALA A 59 -33.38 4.52 -5.15
N LYS A 60 -34.47 3.81 -5.47
CA LYS A 60 -34.89 2.60 -4.73
C LYS A 60 -33.88 1.47 -4.87
N VAL A 61 -33.36 1.21 -6.06
CA VAL A 61 -32.29 0.20 -6.26
C VAL A 61 -31.04 0.57 -5.45
N ARG A 62 -30.62 1.84 -5.49
CA ARG A 62 -29.51 2.33 -4.68
C ARG A 62 -29.72 2.03 -3.20
N LEU A 63 -30.90 2.30 -2.65
CA LEU A 63 -31.23 2.07 -1.25
C LEU A 63 -31.20 0.58 -0.90
N LEU A 64 -31.94 -0.25 -1.65
CA LEU A 64 -32.03 -1.68 -1.40
C LEU A 64 -30.67 -2.37 -1.50
N ALA A 65 -29.89 -2.03 -2.53
CA ALA A 65 -28.54 -2.58 -2.69
C ALA A 65 -27.57 -2.10 -1.60
N LYS A 66 -27.81 -0.95 -0.98
CA LYS A 66 -27.00 -0.48 0.16
C LYS A 66 -27.26 -1.35 1.40
N GLU A 67 -28.51 -1.67 1.66
CA GLU A 67 -28.98 -2.30 2.91
C GLU A 67 -28.91 -3.83 2.87
N GLU A 68 -29.19 -4.46 1.73
CA GLU A 68 -29.35 -5.91 1.62
C GLU A 68 -28.35 -6.52 0.62
N LEU A 69 -27.35 -7.25 1.13
CA LEU A 69 -26.33 -7.92 0.30
C LEU A 69 -26.94 -8.92 -0.69
N GLU A 70 -27.93 -9.69 -0.23
CA GLU A 70 -28.60 -10.74 -1.01
C GLU A 70 -29.37 -10.17 -2.22
N VAL A 71 -29.89 -8.95 -2.09
CA VAL A 71 -30.68 -8.28 -3.14
C VAL A 71 -29.80 -7.87 -4.32
N ARG A 72 -28.50 -7.62 -4.12
CA ARG A 72 -27.57 -7.17 -5.17
C ARG A 72 -27.49 -8.17 -6.32
N GLY A 73 -27.37 -9.46 -5.99
CA GLY A 73 -27.34 -10.53 -7.00
C GLY A 73 -28.67 -10.65 -7.72
N THR A 74 -29.78 -10.64 -6.98
CA THR A 74 -31.14 -10.75 -7.52
C THR A 74 -31.47 -9.61 -8.48
N LEU A 75 -31.21 -8.35 -8.10
CA LEU A 75 -31.46 -7.20 -8.97
C LEU A 75 -30.64 -7.25 -10.26
N ALA A 76 -29.37 -7.66 -10.19
CA ALA A 76 -28.55 -7.83 -11.37
C ALA A 76 -29.08 -8.94 -12.29
N MET A 77 -29.50 -10.08 -11.73
CA MET A 77 -30.11 -11.19 -12.47
C MET A 77 -31.44 -10.82 -13.11
N LEU A 78 -32.22 -9.95 -12.47
CA LEU A 78 -33.45 -9.39 -13.03
C LEU A 78 -33.20 -8.36 -14.14
N GLY A 79 -31.95 -7.94 -14.36
CA GLY A 79 -31.57 -7.03 -15.44
C GLY A 79 -31.56 -5.55 -15.05
N ALA A 80 -31.27 -5.23 -13.79
CA ALA A 80 -31.17 -3.83 -13.34
C ALA A 80 -29.94 -3.08 -13.90
N ILE A 81 -28.84 -3.77 -14.22
CA ILE A 81 -27.58 -3.12 -14.62
C ILE A 81 -27.71 -2.35 -15.96
N PRO A 82 -28.18 -2.94 -17.07
CA PRO A 82 -28.28 -2.22 -18.35
C PRO A 82 -29.05 -0.90 -18.30
N PRO A 83 -30.27 -0.80 -17.72
CA PRO A 83 -30.99 0.48 -17.67
C PRO A 83 -30.28 1.52 -16.79
N LEU A 84 -29.67 1.13 -15.68
CA LEU A 84 -28.88 2.04 -14.85
C LEU A 84 -27.68 2.61 -15.63
N VAL A 85 -26.95 1.76 -16.34
CA VAL A 85 -25.85 2.22 -17.21
C VAL A 85 -26.38 3.10 -18.35
N ALA A 86 -27.56 2.81 -18.90
CA ALA A 86 -28.18 3.63 -19.94
C ALA A 86 -28.50 5.06 -19.48
N MET A 87 -28.91 5.25 -18.22
CA MET A 87 -29.17 6.58 -17.65
C MET A 87 -27.96 7.52 -17.66
N LEU A 88 -26.73 6.98 -17.78
CA LEU A 88 -25.51 7.79 -17.85
C LEU A 88 -25.31 8.48 -19.22
N ASP A 89 -25.98 8.03 -20.29
CA ASP A 89 -25.86 8.63 -21.63
C ASP A 89 -26.89 9.75 -21.88
N GLU A 90 -27.97 9.81 -21.11
CA GLU A 90 -29.11 10.72 -21.34
C GLU A 90 -28.91 12.05 -20.61
N THR A 91 -27.72 12.66 -20.74
CA THR A 91 -27.27 13.81 -19.93
C THR A 91 -28.09 15.08 -20.11
N GLU A 92 -28.52 15.38 -21.33
CA GLU A 92 -29.39 16.53 -21.63
C GLU A 92 -30.79 16.39 -20.98
N GLN A 93 -31.12 15.16 -20.58
CA GLN A 93 -32.46 14.78 -20.17
C GLN A 93 -32.57 14.41 -18.69
N ASN A 94 -31.46 14.02 -18.07
CA ASN A 94 -31.37 13.61 -16.67
C ASN A 94 -30.85 14.76 -15.80
N ASP A 95 -31.54 14.98 -14.68
CA ASP A 95 -31.00 15.85 -13.64
C ASP A 95 -29.80 15.19 -12.92
N VAL A 96 -29.05 16.01 -12.20
CA VAL A 96 -27.89 15.58 -11.41
C VAL A 96 -28.25 14.45 -10.43
N ASN A 97 -29.43 14.52 -9.79
CA ASN A 97 -29.86 13.54 -8.80
C ASN A 97 -30.10 12.15 -9.41
N SER A 98 -30.59 12.11 -10.65
CA SER A 98 -30.82 10.89 -11.43
C SER A 98 -29.49 10.21 -11.75
N LEU A 99 -28.50 10.98 -12.23
CA LEU A 99 -27.15 10.48 -12.50
C LEU A 99 -26.48 9.94 -11.23
N VAL A 100 -26.52 10.71 -10.15
CA VAL A 100 -25.96 10.31 -8.84
C VAL A 100 -26.64 9.05 -8.32
N SER A 101 -27.97 8.96 -8.43
CA SER A 101 -28.72 7.78 -7.99
C SER A 101 -28.35 6.55 -8.80
N SER A 102 -28.21 6.68 -10.11
CA SER A 102 -27.77 5.58 -10.97
C SER A 102 -26.33 5.13 -10.68
N LEU A 103 -25.38 6.07 -10.58
CA LEU A 103 -23.98 5.78 -10.25
C LEU A 103 -23.86 5.07 -8.90
N TYR A 104 -24.54 5.55 -7.86
CA TYR A 104 -24.50 4.86 -6.56
C TYR A 104 -25.29 3.55 -6.52
N ALA A 105 -26.33 3.39 -7.33
CA ALA A 105 -26.98 2.10 -7.53
C ALA A 105 -25.99 1.09 -8.13
N LEU A 106 -25.27 1.46 -9.19
CA LEU A 106 -24.24 0.62 -9.81
C LEU A 106 -23.13 0.27 -8.82
N LEU A 107 -22.62 1.25 -8.07
CA LEU A 107 -21.63 1.02 -7.02
C LEU A 107 -22.13 -0.02 -6.02
N ASN A 108 -23.32 0.19 -5.45
CA ASN A 108 -23.87 -0.68 -4.41
C ASN A 108 -24.12 -2.10 -4.92
N LEU A 109 -24.58 -2.26 -6.16
CA LEU A 109 -24.73 -3.57 -6.81
C LEU A 109 -23.39 -4.32 -6.92
N GLY A 110 -22.27 -3.61 -7.09
CA GLY A 110 -20.93 -4.20 -7.23
C GLY A 110 -20.22 -4.51 -5.90
N ILE A 111 -20.59 -3.88 -4.78
CA ILE A 111 -19.93 -4.10 -3.48
C ILE A 111 -20.07 -5.58 -3.09
N GLY A 112 -18.94 -6.25 -2.82
CA GLY A 112 -18.92 -7.67 -2.44
C GLY A 112 -19.40 -8.67 -3.50
N ASN A 113 -19.68 -8.22 -4.74
CA ASN A 113 -20.19 -9.09 -5.80
C ASN A 113 -19.38 -8.93 -7.10
N ASP A 114 -18.47 -9.87 -7.37
CA ASP A 114 -17.57 -9.80 -8.51
C ASP A 114 -18.26 -10.04 -9.85
N ALA A 115 -19.29 -10.89 -9.90
CA ALA A 115 -20.10 -11.10 -11.10
C ALA A 115 -20.79 -9.79 -11.53
N ASN A 116 -21.33 -9.04 -10.57
CA ASN A 116 -21.95 -7.75 -10.82
C ASN A 116 -20.91 -6.71 -11.26
N LYS A 117 -19.73 -6.62 -10.62
CA LYS A 117 -18.66 -5.71 -11.06
C LYS A 117 -18.23 -5.98 -12.50
N ALA A 118 -18.10 -7.26 -12.88
CA ALA A 118 -17.77 -7.66 -14.24
C ALA A 118 -18.90 -7.28 -15.22
N ALA A 119 -20.16 -7.52 -14.84
CA ALA A 119 -21.32 -7.18 -15.66
C ALA A 119 -21.45 -5.67 -15.89
N ILE A 120 -21.24 -4.84 -14.87
CA ILE A 120 -21.27 -3.37 -14.97
C ILE A 120 -20.26 -2.87 -16.01
N VAL A 121 -19.01 -3.33 -15.93
CA VAL A 121 -17.97 -2.96 -16.91
C VAL A 121 -18.30 -3.51 -18.30
N LYS A 122 -18.78 -4.76 -18.40
CA LYS A 122 -19.14 -5.41 -19.67
C LYS A 122 -20.25 -4.68 -20.43
N VAL A 123 -21.17 -4.02 -19.72
CA VAL A 123 -22.25 -3.22 -20.32
C VAL A 123 -21.74 -1.87 -20.86
N GLY A 124 -20.48 -1.50 -20.61
CA GLY A 124 -19.86 -0.28 -21.13
C GLY A 124 -19.92 0.90 -20.16
N SER A 125 -20.06 0.65 -18.84
CA SER A 125 -20.17 1.75 -17.86
C SER A 125 -18.95 2.67 -17.84
N VAL A 126 -17.75 2.14 -18.12
CA VAL A 126 -16.51 2.93 -18.16
C VAL A 126 -16.59 4.02 -19.21
N GLU A 127 -16.96 3.68 -20.45
CA GLU A 127 -17.10 4.62 -21.56
C GLU A 127 -18.13 5.70 -21.26
N LYS A 128 -19.26 5.33 -20.65
CA LYS A 128 -20.33 6.28 -20.30
C LYS A 128 -19.92 7.24 -19.18
N MET A 129 -19.24 6.74 -18.15
CA MET A 129 -18.68 7.60 -17.10
C MET A 129 -17.64 8.57 -17.66
N LEU A 130 -16.81 8.15 -18.63
CA LEU A 130 -15.85 9.05 -19.27
C LEU A 130 -16.52 10.12 -20.14
N LYS A 131 -17.60 9.78 -20.86
CA LYS A 131 -18.39 10.79 -21.58
C LYS A 131 -18.96 11.86 -20.65
N LEU A 132 -19.42 11.48 -19.45
CA LEU A 132 -19.86 12.44 -18.43
C LEU A 132 -18.72 13.40 -18.04
N ILE A 133 -17.51 12.86 -17.87
CA ILE A 133 -16.31 13.63 -17.50
C ILE A 133 -15.90 14.62 -18.60
N GLU A 134 -16.13 14.28 -19.86
CA GLU A 134 -15.78 15.08 -21.04
C GLU A 134 -16.86 16.11 -21.43
N SER A 135 -17.96 16.21 -20.66
CA SER A 135 -19.06 17.13 -20.95
C SER A 135 -18.60 18.59 -21.00
N PRO A 136 -18.99 19.38 -22.02
CA PRO A 136 -18.57 20.78 -22.17
C PRO A 136 -19.15 21.70 -21.09
N ASP A 137 -20.28 21.32 -20.48
CA ASP A 137 -20.96 22.10 -19.43
C ASP A 137 -20.27 21.98 -18.05
N GLY A 138 -19.18 21.21 -17.97
CA GLY A 138 -18.52 20.86 -16.72
C GLY A 138 -19.19 19.68 -16.02
N LEU A 139 -18.49 19.11 -15.04
CA LEU A 139 -18.96 17.96 -14.27
C LEU A 139 -19.35 18.42 -12.87
N ASP A 140 -20.61 18.21 -12.49
CA ASP A 140 -21.06 18.48 -11.12
C ASP A 140 -20.24 17.68 -10.11
N SER A 141 -19.85 18.31 -9.00
CA SER A 141 -18.98 17.71 -7.98
C SER A 141 -19.58 16.40 -7.45
N SER A 142 -20.89 16.34 -7.20
CA SER A 142 -21.53 15.11 -6.69
C SER A 142 -21.51 13.96 -7.71
N VAL A 143 -21.58 14.26 -9.01
CA VAL A 143 -21.44 13.27 -10.08
C VAL A 143 -19.98 12.82 -10.18
N SER A 144 -19.04 13.75 -10.11
CA SER A 144 -17.60 13.46 -10.07
C SER A 144 -17.25 12.49 -8.94
N GLU A 145 -17.73 12.75 -7.73
CA GLU A 145 -17.51 11.87 -6.57
C GLU A 145 -18.12 10.48 -6.78
N ALA A 146 -19.34 10.41 -7.33
CA ALA A 146 -20.00 9.15 -7.62
C ALA A 146 -19.25 8.34 -8.70
N ILE A 147 -18.65 9.00 -9.69
CA ILE A 147 -17.79 8.35 -10.71
C ILE A 147 -16.50 7.83 -10.08
N VAL A 148 -15.81 8.62 -9.25
CA VAL A 148 -14.61 8.18 -8.52
C VAL A 148 -14.91 6.95 -7.67
N ALA A 149 -16.02 6.98 -6.92
CA ALA A 149 -16.44 5.85 -6.10
C ALA A 149 -16.73 4.59 -6.94
N ASN A 150 -17.31 4.75 -8.14
CA ASN A 150 -17.50 3.64 -9.08
C ASN A 150 -16.16 3.08 -9.58
N PHE A 151 -15.21 3.92 -10.00
CA PHE A 151 -13.89 3.43 -10.41
C PHE A 151 -13.16 2.71 -9.27
N LEU A 152 -13.27 3.19 -8.03
CA LEU A 152 -12.77 2.48 -6.86
C LEU A 152 -13.45 1.10 -6.72
N GLY A 153 -14.78 1.05 -6.70
CA GLY A 153 -15.54 -0.18 -6.52
C GLY A 153 -15.31 -1.22 -7.63
N LEU A 154 -15.24 -0.78 -8.89
CA LEU A 154 -15.07 -1.64 -10.05
C LEU A 154 -13.62 -2.11 -10.23
N SER A 155 -12.63 -1.29 -9.91
CA SER A 155 -11.19 -1.64 -9.99
C SER A 155 -10.77 -2.68 -8.95
N ALA A 156 -11.57 -2.91 -7.92
CA ALA A 156 -11.34 -3.98 -6.95
C ALA A 156 -11.30 -5.38 -7.59
N LEU A 157 -11.99 -5.59 -8.72
CA LEU A 157 -11.95 -6.84 -9.48
C LEU A 157 -10.78 -6.87 -10.47
N ASP A 158 -9.95 -7.92 -10.46
CA ASP A 158 -8.77 -8.05 -11.33
C ASP A 158 -9.09 -7.99 -12.82
N SER A 159 -10.16 -8.63 -13.28
CA SER A 159 -10.55 -8.63 -14.69
C SER A 159 -10.98 -7.26 -15.22
N ASN A 160 -11.34 -6.33 -14.33
CA ASN A 160 -11.74 -4.97 -14.72
C ASN A 160 -10.53 -4.03 -14.85
N LYS A 161 -9.41 -4.31 -14.18
CA LYS A 161 -8.24 -3.42 -14.14
C LYS A 161 -7.68 -3.06 -15.52
N PRO A 162 -7.54 -4.00 -16.50
CA PRO A 162 -7.03 -3.65 -17.82
C PRO A 162 -7.98 -2.75 -18.61
N ILE A 163 -9.30 -2.94 -18.45
CA ILE A 163 -10.32 -2.17 -19.17
C ILE A 163 -10.39 -0.74 -18.63
N ILE A 164 -10.46 -0.60 -17.30
CA ILE A 164 -10.49 0.71 -16.66
C ILE A 164 -9.14 1.42 -16.88
N GLY A 165 -8.03 0.76 -16.58
CA GLY A 165 -6.72 1.41 -16.60
C GLY A 165 -6.16 1.78 -17.97
N SER A 166 -6.62 1.15 -19.06
CA SER A 166 -6.28 1.57 -20.42
C SER A 166 -7.17 2.69 -20.99
N SER A 167 -8.16 3.13 -20.21
CA SER A 167 -9.05 4.25 -20.56
C SER A 167 -8.55 5.58 -19.98
N ALA A 168 -9.24 6.68 -20.27
CA ALA A 168 -8.93 8.00 -19.71
C ALA A 168 -9.20 8.12 -18.19
N SER A 169 -9.67 7.05 -17.52
CA SER A 169 -9.99 7.09 -16.09
C SER A 169 -8.79 7.40 -15.21
N ILE A 170 -7.58 6.97 -15.58
CA ILE A 170 -6.37 7.26 -14.79
C ILE A 170 -6.12 8.77 -14.75
N TYR A 171 -6.19 9.45 -15.89
CA TYR A 171 -6.05 10.91 -15.96
C TYR A 171 -7.10 11.62 -15.09
N PHE A 172 -8.35 11.19 -15.17
CA PHE A 172 -9.42 11.74 -14.35
C PHE A 172 -9.16 11.55 -12.85
N LEU A 173 -8.79 10.34 -12.42
CA LEU A 173 -8.50 10.03 -11.02
C LEU A 173 -7.29 10.83 -10.49
N VAL A 174 -6.25 11.01 -11.31
CA VAL A 174 -5.08 11.83 -10.95
C VAL A 174 -5.48 13.30 -10.80
N ARG A 175 -6.27 13.83 -11.73
CA ARG A 175 -6.80 15.20 -11.65
C ARG A 175 -7.64 15.42 -10.39
N THR A 176 -8.52 14.48 -10.04
CA THR A 176 -9.32 14.55 -8.80
C THR A 176 -8.43 14.50 -7.56
N LEU A 177 -7.44 13.61 -7.52
CA LEU A 177 -6.50 13.49 -6.42
C LEU A 177 -5.69 14.78 -6.20
N GLN A 178 -5.27 15.43 -7.28
CA GLN A 178 -4.43 16.63 -7.28
C GLN A 178 -5.22 17.94 -7.22
N SER A 179 -6.56 17.90 -7.24
CA SER A 179 -7.40 19.10 -7.24
C SER A 179 -7.10 19.99 -6.02
N LEU A 180 -6.71 21.24 -6.28
CA LEU A 180 -6.32 22.21 -5.25
C LEU A 180 -7.49 23.10 -4.79
N ASP A 181 -8.55 23.22 -5.60
CA ASP A 181 -9.56 24.28 -5.47
C ASP A 181 -10.80 23.88 -4.64
N ASP A 182 -10.66 22.95 -3.67
CA ASP A 182 -11.77 22.38 -2.89
C ASP A 182 -12.94 21.76 -3.73
N GLU A 183 -12.79 21.66 -5.05
CA GLU A 183 -13.82 21.10 -5.94
C GLU A 183 -14.06 19.60 -5.72
N SER A 184 -13.08 18.92 -5.13
CA SER A 184 -13.15 17.50 -4.77
C SER A 184 -13.06 17.34 -3.26
N SER A 185 -14.04 16.67 -2.66
CA SER A 185 -14.00 16.41 -1.22
C SER A 185 -12.79 15.58 -0.79
N PRO A 186 -12.38 15.65 0.48
CA PRO A 186 -11.32 14.80 1.02
C PRO A 186 -11.58 13.30 0.78
N GLN A 187 -12.84 12.88 0.88
CA GLN A 187 -13.24 11.48 0.62
C GLN A 187 -13.01 11.11 -0.85
N ALA A 188 -13.35 11.98 -1.78
CA ALA A 188 -13.13 11.76 -3.20
C ALA A 188 -11.63 11.65 -3.54
N LYS A 189 -10.78 12.48 -2.93
CA LYS A 189 -9.32 12.40 -3.08
C LYS A 189 -8.78 11.08 -2.54
N GLN A 190 -9.22 10.67 -1.35
CA GLN A 190 -8.85 9.37 -0.79
C GLN A 190 -9.27 8.24 -1.73
N ASP A 191 -10.53 8.22 -2.16
CA ASP A 191 -11.07 7.16 -3.02
C ASP A 191 -10.38 7.12 -4.39
N ALA A 192 -9.99 8.28 -4.94
CA ALA A 192 -9.16 8.35 -6.14
C ALA A 192 -7.79 7.69 -5.93
N LEU A 193 -7.10 7.97 -4.82
CA LEU A 193 -5.84 7.31 -4.47
C LEU A 193 -6.03 5.79 -4.30
N ARG A 194 -7.15 5.34 -3.70
CA ARG A 194 -7.45 3.91 -3.56
C ARG A 194 -7.71 3.25 -4.92
N ALA A 195 -8.40 3.92 -5.82
CA ALA A 195 -8.66 3.43 -7.17
C ALA A 195 -7.36 3.33 -7.98
N LEU A 196 -6.49 4.35 -7.92
CA LEU A 196 -5.17 4.34 -8.55
C LEU A 196 -4.28 3.22 -8.01
N TYR A 197 -4.30 2.98 -6.69
CA TYR A 197 -3.65 1.82 -6.09
C TYR A 197 -4.17 0.51 -6.71
N ASN A 198 -5.49 0.29 -6.76
CA ASN A 198 -6.06 -0.91 -7.35
C ASN A 198 -5.65 -1.09 -8.81
N LEU A 199 -5.70 -0.03 -9.61
CA LEU A 199 -5.34 -0.06 -11.03
C LEU A 199 -3.86 -0.36 -11.24
N SER A 200 -2.98 0.15 -10.36
CA SER A 200 -1.53 -0.08 -10.43
C SER A 200 -1.12 -1.54 -10.20
N ILE A 201 -1.96 -2.36 -9.56
CA ILE A 201 -1.69 -3.79 -9.33
C ILE A 201 -1.51 -4.53 -10.67
N PHE A 202 -2.22 -4.12 -11.72
CA PHE A 202 -2.03 -4.68 -13.05
C PHE A 202 -0.86 -3.97 -13.76
N PRO A 203 0.28 -4.64 -14.01
CA PRO A 203 1.48 -3.96 -14.51
C PRO A 203 1.30 -3.31 -15.88
N GLY A 204 0.37 -3.80 -16.70
CA GLY A 204 0.04 -3.19 -17.99
C GLY A 204 -0.52 -1.77 -17.87
N ASN A 205 -1.06 -1.39 -16.71
CA ASN A 205 -1.56 -0.04 -16.48
C ASN A 205 -0.45 0.96 -16.13
N VAL A 206 0.77 0.49 -15.81
CA VAL A 206 1.85 1.40 -15.39
C VAL A 206 2.22 2.36 -16.52
N ALA A 207 2.18 1.93 -17.79
CA ALA A 207 2.44 2.82 -18.92
C ALA A 207 1.52 4.06 -18.91
N PHE A 208 0.21 3.87 -18.72
CA PHE A 208 -0.77 4.96 -18.64
C PHE A 208 -0.61 5.81 -17.37
N ILE A 209 -0.20 5.22 -16.24
CA ILE A 209 0.13 5.99 -15.02
C ILE A 209 1.28 6.96 -15.30
N LEU A 210 2.30 6.51 -16.04
CA LEU A 210 3.50 7.31 -16.32
C LEU A 210 3.26 8.44 -17.34
N GLU A 211 2.13 8.44 -18.02
CA GLU A 211 1.69 9.56 -18.87
C GLU A 211 1.05 10.71 -18.05
N THR A 212 0.98 10.56 -16.72
CA THR A 212 0.48 11.56 -15.76
C THR A 212 1.57 11.97 -14.78
N ASP A 213 1.34 13.03 -14.02
CA ASP A 213 2.23 13.48 -12.94
C ASP A 213 2.06 12.70 -11.62
N LEU A 214 1.39 11.54 -11.64
CA LEU A 214 1.09 10.79 -10.42
C LEU A 214 2.36 10.39 -9.66
N VAL A 215 3.42 9.94 -10.32
CA VAL A 215 4.65 9.50 -9.65
C VAL A 215 5.31 10.65 -8.87
N VAL A 216 5.37 11.83 -9.49
CA VAL A 216 5.92 13.04 -8.85
C VAL A 216 5.07 13.41 -7.64
N PHE A 217 3.74 13.43 -7.79
CA PHE A 217 2.81 13.70 -6.70
C PHE A 217 2.99 12.72 -5.55
N LEU A 218 2.99 11.41 -5.83
CA LEU A 218 3.13 10.36 -4.82
C LEU A 218 4.43 10.51 -4.02
N VAL A 219 5.57 10.72 -4.67
CA VAL A 219 6.85 10.92 -3.96
C VAL A 219 6.78 12.15 -3.06
N ASN A 220 6.23 13.25 -3.55
CA ASN A 220 6.12 14.51 -2.80
C ASN A 220 5.07 14.46 -1.66
N SER A 221 4.13 13.52 -1.70
CA SER A 221 3.14 13.29 -0.64
C SER A 221 3.66 12.38 0.49
N ILE A 222 4.84 11.77 0.35
CA ILE A 222 5.44 10.98 1.44
C ILE A 222 5.79 11.93 2.60
N GLY A 223 5.24 11.66 3.77
CA GLY A 223 5.33 12.52 4.96
C GLY A 223 3.95 12.94 5.47
N ASP A 224 2.96 12.98 4.58
CA ASP A 224 1.55 13.06 4.98
C ASP A 224 1.08 11.68 5.45
N MET A 225 0.99 11.51 6.77
CA MET A 225 0.68 10.23 7.39
C MET A 225 -0.73 9.72 7.07
N GLU A 226 -1.65 10.57 6.58
CA GLU A 226 -2.99 10.14 6.17
C GLU A 226 -2.94 9.28 4.89
N VAL A 227 -2.00 9.57 3.98
CA VAL A 227 -1.93 8.94 2.66
C VAL A 227 -0.65 8.16 2.40
N THR A 228 0.41 8.38 3.19
CA THR A 228 1.75 7.85 2.92
C THR A 228 1.78 6.32 2.77
N GLU A 229 1.07 5.57 3.62
CA GLU A 229 1.07 4.12 3.52
C GLU A 229 0.52 3.64 2.16
N ARG A 230 -0.54 4.30 1.66
CA ARG A 230 -1.16 3.99 0.37
C ARG A 230 -0.30 4.45 -0.80
N THR A 231 0.33 5.61 -0.65
CA THR A 231 1.30 6.15 -1.59
C THR A 231 2.46 5.17 -1.80
N LEU A 232 3.07 4.68 -0.73
CA LEU A 232 4.15 3.68 -0.79
C LEU A 232 3.68 2.35 -1.38
N ALA A 233 2.43 1.94 -1.13
CA ALA A 233 1.85 0.74 -1.72
C ALA A 233 1.72 0.88 -3.25
N THR A 234 1.29 2.05 -3.72
CA THR A 234 1.16 2.37 -5.15
C THR A 234 2.53 2.42 -5.82
N LEU A 235 3.51 3.09 -5.19
CA LEU A 235 4.89 3.11 -5.67
C LEU A 235 5.52 1.70 -5.71
N SER A 236 5.16 0.82 -4.77
CA SER A 236 5.58 -0.59 -4.79
C SER A 236 5.06 -1.35 -6.01
N ASN A 237 3.86 -1.04 -6.49
CA ASN A 237 3.36 -1.65 -7.74
C ASN A 237 4.10 -1.06 -8.96
N ILE A 238 4.30 0.26 -8.99
CA ILE A 238 4.96 0.97 -10.10
C ILE A 238 6.42 0.52 -10.27
N VAL A 239 7.19 0.43 -9.17
CA VAL A 239 8.62 0.06 -9.17
C VAL A 239 8.88 -1.38 -9.68
N SER A 240 7.85 -2.22 -9.74
CA SER A 240 7.97 -3.58 -10.29
C SER A 240 8.33 -3.57 -11.79
N THR A 241 7.94 -2.52 -12.51
CA THR A 241 8.22 -2.34 -13.95
C THR A 241 9.53 -1.58 -14.19
N ARG A 242 10.14 -1.73 -15.38
CA ARG A 242 11.38 -1.02 -15.71
C ARG A 242 11.15 0.48 -15.86
N GLU A 243 10.06 0.84 -16.50
CA GLU A 243 9.64 2.21 -16.78
C GLU A 243 9.28 2.91 -15.46
N GLY A 244 8.54 2.23 -14.58
CA GLY A 244 8.20 2.74 -13.26
C GLY A 244 9.41 2.97 -12.36
N ARG A 245 10.42 2.07 -12.37
CA ARG A 245 11.71 2.33 -11.69
C ARG A 245 12.35 3.62 -12.16
N LYS A 246 12.49 3.80 -13.47
CA LYS A 246 13.10 5.00 -14.05
C LYS A 246 12.33 6.26 -13.66
N ALA A 247 11.00 6.20 -13.69
CA ALA A 247 10.16 7.33 -13.32
C ALA A 247 10.37 7.72 -11.86
N ILE A 248 10.38 6.75 -10.93
CA ILE A 248 10.64 7.01 -9.50
C ILE A 248 12.05 7.59 -9.31
N SER A 249 13.09 7.01 -9.94
CA SER A 249 14.46 7.54 -9.85
C SER A 249 14.64 8.93 -10.45
N ALA A 250 13.77 9.33 -11.38
CA ALA A 250 13.83 10.64 -12.02
C ALA A 250 13.21 11.76 -11.17
N VAL A 251 12.37 11.43 -10.18
CA VAL A 251 11.83 12.42 -9.25
C VAL A 251 12.95 12.90 -8.32
N PRO A 252 13.17 14.22 -8.18
CA PRO A 252 14.13 14.78 -7.24
C PRO A 252 13.92 14.24 -5.83
N ASP A 253 15.03 13.96 -5.15
CA ASP A 253 15.05 13.50 -3.75
C ASP A 253 14.27 12.21 -3.45
N SER A 254 13.80 11.46 -4.46
CA SER A 254 13.01 10.25 -4.26
C SER A 254 13.74 9.20 -3.40
N ILE A 255 15.04 9.00 -3.64
CA ILE A 255 15.86 8.07 -2.88
C ILE A 255 16.07 8.56 -1.43
N PRO A 256 16.56 9.80 -1.18
CA PRO A 256 16.61 10.36 0.18
C PRO A 256 15.29 10.25 0.95
N ILE A 257 14.15 10.59 0.33
CA ILE A 257 12.82 10.49 0.94
C ILE A 257 12.51 9.04 1.34
N LEU A 258 12.72 8.07 0.43
CA LEU A 258 12.49 6.66 0.72
C LEU A 258 13.45 6.11 1.80
N VAL A 259 14.69 6.61 1.85
CA VAL A 259 15.65 6.26 2.91
C VAL A 259 15.19 6.80 4.25
N ASP A 260 14.64 8.00 4.30
CA ASP A 260 14.08 8.57 5.53
C ASP A 260 12.94 7.72 6.11
N VAL A 261 12.04 7.22 5.25
CA VAL A 261 10.95 6.32 5.67
C VAL A 261 11.46 5.06 6.38
N LEU A 262 12.67 4.59 6.07
CA LEU A 262 13.26 3.44 6.78
C LEU A 262 13.50 3.74 8.27
N ASN A 263 13.63 5.01 8.67
CA ASN A 263 13.86 5.44 10.04
C ASN A 263 12.56 5.64 10.83
N TRP A 264 11.38 5.48 10.21
CA TRP A 264 10.08 5.68 10.86
C TRP A 264 9.70 4.47 11.72
N THR A 265 10.30 4.38 12.91
CA THR A 265 10.20 3.21 13.80
C THR A 265 8.79 2.93 14.35
N ASP A 266 7.89 3.90 14.28
CA ASP A 266 6.48 3.82 14.67
C ASP A 266 5.56 3.39 13.51
N SER A 267 6.10 3.25 12.30
CA SER A 267 5.34 2.96 11.07
C SER A 267 5.91 1.74 10.32
N PRO A 268 5.84 0.52 10.89
CA PRO A 268 6.46 -0.67 10.31
C PRO A 268 5.91 -1.02 8.91
N GLU A 269 4.63 -0.77 8.63
CA GLU A 269 4.02 -0.98 7.32
C GLU A 269 4.63 -0.07 6.23
N CYS A 270 5.01 1.15 6.60
CA CYS A 270 5.71 2.08 5.71
C CYS A 270 7.16 1.64 5.48
N GLN A 271 7.88 1.24 6.54
CA GLN A 271 9.23 0.70 6.44
C GLN A 271 9.29 -0.54 5.53
N GLU A 272 8.30 -1.43 5.61
CA GLU A 272 8.21 -2.61 4.74
C GLU A 272 8.05 -2.24 3.26
N LYS A 273 7.19 -1.28 2.94
CA LYS A 273 6.95 -0.84 1.56
C LYS A 273 8.14 -0.06 1.00
N ALA A 274 8.70 0.88 1.76
CA ALA A 274 9.89 1.64 1.36
C ALA A 274 11.10 0.72 1.14
N SER A 275 11.34 -0.24 2.06
CA SER A 275 12.43 -1.22 1.89
C SER A 275 12.23 -2.12 0.67
N TYR A 276 10.99 -2.42 0.26
CA TYR A 276 10.72 -3.12 -0.98
C TYR A 276 11.11 -2.28 -2.20
N ILE A 277 10.66 -1.03 -2.26
CA ILE A 277 10.96 -0.10 -3.37
C ILE A 277 12.48 0.03 -3.54
N LEU A 278 13.19 0.35 -2.45
CA LEU A 278 14.65 0.49 -2.45
C LEU A 278 15.36 -0.82 -2.83
N MET A 279 14.88 -1.98 -2.37
CA MET A 279 15.46 -3.27 -2.76
C MET A 279 15.33 -3.54 -4.26
N VAL A 280 14.18 -3.23 -4.86
CA VAL A 280 13.94 -3.42 -6.29
C VAL A 280 14.81 -2.47 -7.12
N MET A 281 14.93 -1.21 -6.72
CA MET A 281 15.80 -0.22 -7.36
C MET A 281 17.28 -0.61 -7.27
N ALA A 282 17.75 -0.97 -6.06
CA ALA A 282 19.14 -1.36 -5.80
C ALA A 282 19.57 -2.56 -6.66
N HIS A 283 18.66 -3.52 -6.88
CA HIS A 283 18.97 -4.71 -7.67
C HIS A 283 19.14 -4.43 -9.17
N LYS A 284 18.55 -3.34 -9.70
CA LYS A 284 18.44 -3.12 -11.16
C LYS A 284 19.22 -1.93 -11.71
N SER A 285 19.66 -0.98 -10.88
CA SER A 285 20.31 0.27 -11.33
C SER A 285 21.56 0.58 -10.53
N TYR A 286 22.69 0.78 -11.23
CA TYR A 286 23.93 1.26 -10.59
C TYR A 286 23.79 2.70 -10.09
N GLY A 287 23.13 3.57 -10.85
CA GLY A 287 22.88 4.95 -10.43
C GLY A 287 22.06 5.02 -9.14
N ASP A 288 20.98 4.23 -9.04
CA ASP A 288 20.15 4.20 -7.83
C ASP A 288 20.94 3.71 -6.62
N LYS A 289 21.80 2.69 -6.79
CA LYS A 289 22.69 2.22 -5.72
C LYS A 289 23.64 3.32 -5.24
N GLN A 290 24.24 4.05 -6.17
CA GLN A 290 25.15 5.13 -5.83
C GLN A 290 24.42 6.26 -5.10
N ALA A 291 23.25 6.67 -5.58
CA ALA A 291 22.39 7.64 -4.91
C ALA A 291 21.95 7.18 -3.51
N MET A 292 21.67 5.88 -3.30
CA MET A 292 21.38 5.34 -1.97
C MET A 292 22.59 5.44 -1.02
N ILE A 293 23.80 5.17 -1.52
CA ILE A 293 25.03 5.31 -0.73
C ILE A 293 25.26 6.77 -0.34
N GLU A 294 25.07 7.70 -1.28
CA GLU A 294 25.18 9.14 -1.06
C GLU A 294 24.12 9.67 -0.08
N ALA A 295 22.91 9.09 -0.12
CA ALA A 295 21.85 9.35 0.85
C ALA A 295 22.09 8.71 2.24
N GLY A 296 23.23 8.02 2.44
CA GLY A 296 23.58 7.47 3.74
C GLY A 296 22.77 6.24 4.18
N ILE A 297 22.19 5.49 3.23
CA ILE A 297 21.27 4.36 3.51
C ILE A 297 21.81 3.29 4.49
N ALA A 298 23.13 3.18 4.63
CA ALA A 298 23.76 2.09 5.38
C ALA A 298 23.38 2.06 6.86
N SER A 299 23.29 3.22 7.53
CA SER A 299 22.88 3.30 8.94
C SER A 299 21.43 2.87 9.11
N SER A 300 20.52 3.39 8.28
CA SER A 300 19.10 3.04 8.28
C SER A 300 18.87 1.54 8.05
N LEU A 301 19.62 0.92 7.13
CA LEU A 301 19.50 -0.52 6.88
C LEU A 301 20.03 -1.36 8.05
N LEU A 302 21.12 -0.94 8.70
CA LEU A 302 21.65 -1.66 9.86
C LEU A 302 20.66 -1.62 11.03
N GLU A 303 20.05 -0.46 11.28
CA GLU A 303 18.99 -0.34 12.28
C GLU A 303 17.76 -1.18 11.91
N LEU A 304 17.31 -1.10 10.66
CA LEU A 304 16.15 -1.84 10.17
C LEU A 304 16.37 -3.36 10.23
N SER A 305 17.59 -3.84 9.94
CA SER A 305 17.98 -5.25 10.09
C SER A 305 17.94 -5.76 11.52
N LEU A 306 18.06 -4.88 12.52
CA LEU A 306 18.02 -5.26 13.95
C LEU A 306 16.62 -5.10 14.56
N LEU A 307 15.92 -4.02 14.21
CA LEU A 307 14.72 -3.59 14.91
C LEU A 307 13.42 -3.73 14.11
N GLY A 308 13.52 -3.75 12.78
CA GLY A 308 12.37 -3.78 11.87
C GLY A 308 11.56 -5.07 11.95
N SER A 309 10.47 -5.13 11.19
CA SER A 309 9.68 -6.35 11.03
C SER A 309 10.50 -7.47 10.36
N THR A 310 10.08 -8.72 10.50
CA THR A 310 10.78 -9.86 9.87
C THR A 310 10.92 -9.69 8.36
N LEU A 311 9.95 -9.05 7.70
CA LEU A 311 9.99 -8.77 6.27
C LEU A 311 10.97 -7.65 5.95
N ALA A 312 10.92 -6.55 6.70
CA ALA A 312 11.83 -5.42 6.54
C ALA A 312 13.30 -5.83 6.82
N GLN A 313 13.55 -6.65 7.84
CA GLN A 313 14.89 -7.17 8.17
C GLN A 313 15.50 -7.99 7.03
N LYS A 314 14.70 -8.87 6.40
CA LYS A 314 15.14 -9.67 5.25
C LYS A 314 15.49 -8.78 4.05
N ARG A 315 14.65 -7.78 3.77
CA ARG A 315 14.89 -6.81 2.69
C ARG A 315 16.12 -5.93 2.97
N ALA A 316 16.27 -5.46 4.20
CA ALA A 316 17.42 -4.65 4.61
C ALA A 316 18.75 -5.40 4.45
N SER A 317 18.78 -6.65 4.95
CA SER A 317 19.95 -7.54 4.78
C SER A 317 20.26 -7.76 3.30
N ARG A 318 19.23 -7.96 2.47
CA ARG A 318 19.41 -8.13 1.02
C ARG A 318 19.98 -6.88 0.33
N ILE A 319 19.53 -5.70 0.71
CA ILE A 319 20.07 -4.44 0.17
C ILE A 319 21.54 -4.30 0.58
N LEU A 320 21.87 -4.56 1.85
CA LEU A 320 23.26 -4.51 2.34
C LEU A 320 24.19 -5.45 1.56
N GLU A 321 23.73 -6.67 1.26
CA GLU A 321 24.47 -7.60 0.39
C GLU A 321 24.71 -7.03 -1.00
N ILE A 322 23.67 -6.49 -1.64
CA ILE A 322 23.75 -5.89 -2.98
C ILE A 322 24.79 -4.76 -3.00
N LEU A 323 24.75 -3.86 -2.02
CA LEU A 323 25.68 -2.74 -1.91
C LEU A 323 27.12 -3.18 -1.59
N ARG A 324 27.32 -4.30 -0.88
CA ARG A 324 28.65 -4.86 -0.58
C ARG A 324 29.29 -5.53 -1.79
N VAL A 325 28.53 -6.33 -2.54
CA VAL A 325 29.06 -7.07 -3.72
C VAL A 325 29.65 -6.11 -4.75
N ASP A 326 29.03 -4.94 -4.94
CA ASP A 326 29.54 -3.97 -5.91
C ASP A 326 30.76 -3.19 -5.43
N LYS A 327 30.92 -2.97 -4.11
CA LYS A 327 32.21 -2.49 -3.56
C LYS A 327 33.34 -3.49 -3.84
N GLY A 328 33.08 -4.79 -3.73
CA GLY A 328 34.07 -5.84 -4.06
C GLY A 328 34.46 -5.86 -5.54
N LYS A 329 33.51 -5.61 -6.46
CA LYS A 329 33.78 -5.48 -7.91
C LYS A 329 34.55 -4.22 -8.26
N GLN A 330 34.24 -3.08 -7.64
CA GLN A 330 34.96 -1.82 -7.80
C GLN A 330 36.43 -1.95 -7.34
N VAL A 331 36.64 -2.62 -6.21
CA VAL A 331 37.97 -2.92 -5.67
C VAL A 331 38.73 -3.87 -6.60
N SER A 332 38.09 -4.94 -7.10
CA SER A 332 38.71 -5.86 -8.06
C SER A 332 38.99 -5.26 -9.45
N GLY A 333 38.22 -4.28 -9.90
CA GLY A 333 38.42 -3.58 -11.17
C GLY A 333 39.50 -2.48 -11.11
N SER A 334 39.75 -1.94 -9.93
CA SER A 334 40.78 -0.90 -9.71
C SER A 334 42.21 -1.48 -9.68
N TYR A 335 42.39 -2.77 -9.42
CA TYR A 335 43.70 -3.44 -9.48
C TYR A 335 44.18 -3.80 -10.90
N GLY A 336 43.50 -3.32 -11.94
CA GLY A 336 43.85 -3.58 -13.35
C GLY A 336 44.87 -2.61 -13.97
N LEU A 337 45.30 -1.55 -13.28
CA LEU A 337 46.34 -0.65 -13.75
C LEU A 337 47.39 -0.44 -12.66
N GLY A 338 48.64 -0.78 -13.00
CA GLY A 338 49.69 -1.10 -12.05
C GLY A 338 50.10 0.01 -11.08
N ALA A 339 50.32 -0.40 -9.83
CA ALA A 339 51.42 0.06 -8.99
C ALA A 339 51.62 -0.99 -7.88
N ALA A 340 52.58 -1.89 -8.08
CA ALA A 340 53.07 -2.73 -7.00
C ALA A 340 53.84 -1.83 -6.03
N VAL A 341 53.23 -1.49 -4.90
CA VAL A 341 53.93 -0.89 -3.76
C VAL A 341 54.09 -1.98 -2.71
N SER A 342 55.26 -2.61 -2.72
CA SER A 342 55.70 -3.55 -1.70
C SER A 342 55.70 -2.89 -0.32
N ALA A 343 55.22 -3.60 0.69
CA ALA A 343 55.32 -3.24 2.09
C ALA A 343 56.79 -3.24 2.57
N PRO A 344 57.20 -2.35 3.49
CA PRO A 344 58.54 -2.39 4.05
C PRO A 344 58.63 -3.46 5.14
N ILE A 345 59.56 -4.39 4.94
CA ILE A 345 60.04 -5.34 5.95
C ILE A 345 61.00 -4.58 6.87
N CYS A 346 60.67 -4.43 8.15
CA CYS A 346 61.61 -3.97 9.17
C CYS A 346 62.10 -5.17 9.98
N GLY A 347 63.37 -5.55 9.76
CA GLY A 347 64.04 -6.69 10.38
C GLY A 347 64.58 -6.40 11.78
N SER A 348 64.65 -7.46 12.58
CA SER A 348 65.15 -7.48 13.95
C SER A 348 66.69 -7.60 14.01
N LEU A 349 67.35 -6.82 14.86
CA LEU A 349 68.66 -7.10 15.47
C LEU A 349 68.60 -6.52 16.91
N SER A 350 68.53 -7.35 17.96
CA SER A 350 69.65 -7.94 18.72
C SER A 350 70.35 -6.97 19.68
N GLY A 351 69.92 -7.00 20.95
CA GLY A 351 70.68 -6.49 22.10
C GLY A 351 69.92 -6.70 23.42
N LYS A 352 70.44 -7.55 24.31
CA LYS A 352 70.05 -7.76 25.72
C LYS A 352 71.31 -7.59 26.58
N PRO A 353 71.23 -7.49 27.93
CA PRO A 353 70.15 -6.98 28.79
C PRO A 353 70.68 -5.99 29.86
N ASP A 354 69.82 -5.18 30.49
CA ASP A 354 69.90 -4.96 31.94
C ASP A 354 68.70 -4.18 32.51
N GLY A 355 68.27 -4.59 33.71
CA GLY A 355 67.76 -3.68 34.74
C GLY A 355 66.32 -3.17 34.68
N GLY A 356 65.38 -3.95 35.22
CA GLY A 356 64.43 -3.48 36.24
C GLY A 356 63.29 -2.51 35.86
N GLY A 357 62.05 -3.02 35.94
CA GLY A 357 60.90 -2.28 36.50
C GLY A 357 59.97 -1.57 35.52
N GLY A 358 58.66 -1.75 35.73
CA GLY A 358 57.63 -0.84 35.20
C GLY A 358 56.86 -1.35 34.00
N ARG A 359 55.68 -1.93 34.25
CA ARG A 359 54.66 -2.25 33.26
C ARG A 359 53.76 -1.02 33.15
N GLU A 360 53.87 -0.24 32.09
CA GLU A 360 52.91 0.84 31.79
C GLU A 360 52.13 0.47 30.52
N CYS A 361 50.84 0.18 30.71
CA CYS A 361 49.86 0.14 29.63
C CYS A 361 49.58 1.58 29.22
N PHE A 362 49.68 1.87 27.92
CA PHE A 362 49.17 3.12 27.36
C PHE A 362 47.64 3.09 27.44
N GLU A 363 47.08 3.74 28.45
CA GLU A 363 45.72 4.26 28.39
C GLU A 363 45.78 5.52 27.51
N GLU A 364 45.10 5.52 26.37
CA GLU A 364 44.92 6.76 25.60
C GLU A 364 44.03 7.70 26.43
N ASP A 365 44.64 8.76 26.95
CA ASP A 365 43.98 9.76 27.78
C ASP A 365 42.72 10.34 27.09
N GLU A 366 41.58 10.28 27.79
CA GLU A 366 40.28 10.80 27.33
C GLU A 366 40.27 12.33 27.07
N GLU A 367 41.35 13.03 27.41
CA GLU A 367 41.52 14.47 27.19
C GLU A 367 41.89 14.85 25.75
N MET A 368 42.43 13.94 24.91
CA MET A 368 42.85 14.25 23.54
C MET A 368 41.80 13.99 22.44
N MET A 369 40.58 13.57 22.81
CA MET A 369 39.50 13.32 21.85
C MET A 369 38.78 14.62 21.48
N SER A 370 38.62 14.92 20.18
CA SER A 370 37.79 16.06 19.72
C SER A 370 36.35 15.92 20.21
N GLU A 371 35.65 17.05 20.39
CA GLU A 371 34.27 17.06 20.88
C GLU A 371 33.34 16.23 19.98
N GLU A 372 33.57 16.19 18.66
CA GLU A 372 32.78 15.34 17.77
C GLU A 372 33.02 13.85 18.02
N LYS A 373 34.27 13.44 18.28
CA LYS A 373 34.59 12.04 18.62
C LYS A 373 33.98 11.63 19.97
N LYS A 374 33.92 12.54 20.94
CA LYS A 374 33.26 12.31 22.22
C LYS A 374 31.74 12.17 22.06
N ALA A 375 31.12 13.04 21.26
CA ALA A 375 29.69 12.96 20.95
C ALA A 375 29.34 11.66 20.20
N VAL A 376 30.11 11.27 19.19
CA VAL A 376 29.91 10.01 18.45
C VAL A 376 30.05 8.80 19.39
N LYS A 377 31.04 8.78 20.27
CA LYS A 377 31.22 7.70 21.26
C LYS A 377 30.02 7.59 22.22
N GLN A 378 29.50 8.72 22.70
CA GLN A 378 28.32 8.76 23.57
C GLN A 378 27.06 8.27 22.84
N LEU A 379 26.86 8.69 21.59
CA LEU A 379 25.67 8.32 20.79
C LEU A 379 25.68 6.82 20.46
N VAL A 380 26.84 6.27 20.10
CA VAL A 380 27.03 4.82 19.91
C VAL A 380 26.74 4.04 21.20
N GLN A 381 27.24 4.53 22.34
CA GLN A 381 27.01 3.87 23.63
C GLN A 381 25.53 3.90 24.06
N GLN A 382 24.85 5.03 23.83
CA GLN A 382 23.42 5.17 24.12
C GLN A 382 22.56 4.29 23.20
N SER A 383 22.91 4.21 21.91
CA SER A 383 22.24 3.33 20.95
C SER A 383 22.41 1.85 21.30
N LEU A 384 23.61 1.45 21.73
CA LEU A 384 23.89 0.09 22.19
C LEU A 384 23.08 -0.29 23.44
N GLN A 385 23.04 0.60 24.44
CA GLN A 385 22.27 0.39 25.67
C GLN A 385 20.76 0.27 25.39
N ASN A 386 20.24 1.12 24.50
CA ASN A 386 18.84 1.06 24.09
C ASN A 386 18.51 -0.22 23.32
N ASN A 387 19.40 -0.66 22.41
CA ASN A 387 19.26 -1.94 21.70
C ASN A 387 19.27 -3.12 22.68
N MET A 388 20.23 -3.18 23.61
CA MET A 388 20.29 -4.23 24.63
C MET A 388 19.03 -4.29 25.48
N ARG A 389 18.53 -3.13 25.95
CA ARG A 389 17.30 -3.07 26.77
C ARG A 389 16.09 -3.60 26.00
N LYS A 390 16.01 -3.36 24.68
CA LYS A 390 14.94 -3.88 23.81
C LYS A 390 15.07 -5.38 23.55
N ILE A 391 16.30 -5.91 23.39
CA ILE A 391 16.56 -7.35 23.24
C ILE A 391 16.15 -8.11 24.51
N VAL A 392 16.53 -7.61 25.69
CA VAL A 392 16.15 -8.19 26.99
C VAL A 392 14.63 -8.23 27.16
N LYS A 393 13.93 -7.15 26.78
CA LYS A 393 12.46 -7.09 26.79
C LYS A 393 11.81 -8.11 25.86
N ARG A 394 12.36 -8.31 24.65
CA ARG A 394 11.83 -9.31 23.69
C ARG A 394 12.11 -10.76 24.11
N ALA A 395 13.15 -11.00 24.89
CA ALA A 395 13.53 -12.33 25.36
C ALA A 395 12.82 -12.79 26.65
N ASN A 396 11.93 -11.97 27.24
CA ASN A 396 11.29 -12.23 28.55
C ASN A 396 12.30 -12.56 29.67
N LEU A 397 13.50 -11.98 29.59
CA LEU A 397 14.52 -12.14 30.63
C LEU A 397 14.20 -11.19 31.81
N PRO A 398 14.37 -11.64 33.08
CA PRO A 398 14.06 -10.83 34.25
C PRO A 398 14.86 -9.52 34.28
N HIS A 399 14.23 -8.46 34.79
CA HIS A 399 14.75 -7.08 34.81
C HIS A 399 16.05 -6.86 35.60
N ASP A 400 16.57 -7.89 36.28
CA ASP A 400 17.84 -7.85 37.01
C ASP A 400 19.08 -8.08 36.11
N ILE A 401 18.89 -8.35 34.81
CA ILE A 401 19.97 -8.41 33.81
C ILE A 401 20.06 -7.06 33.05
N VAL A 402 19.90 -5.95 33.76
CA VAL A 402 20.33 -4.62 33.29
C VAL A 402 21.77 -4.43 33.76
N PRO A 403 22.76 -4.15 32.88
CA PRO A 403 24.12 -3.95 33.34
C PRO A 403 24.21 -2.67 34.17
N SER A 404 24.47 -2.80 35.47
CA SER A 404 25.23 -1.79 36.19
C SER A 404 26.67 -1.76 35.65
N ASP A 405 27.41 -0.70 35.96
CA ASP A 405 28.69 -0.24 35.38
C ASP A 405 29.88 -1.23 35.30
N HIS A 406 29.65 -2.53 35.49
CA HIS A 406 30.69 -3.55 35.57
C HIS A 406 31.19 -4.14 34.23
N PHE A 407 30.67 -3.69 33.08
CA PHE A 407 31.11 -4.22 31.77
C PHE A 407 32.32 -3.50 31.14
N LYS A 408 32.93 -2.52 31.82
CA LYS A 408 34.20 -1.90 31.36
C LYS A 408 35.35 -2.92 31.20
N SER A 409 35.27 -4.11 31.80
CA SER A 409 36.34 -5.12 31.67
C SER A 409 36.25 -5.98 30.40
N LEU A 410 35.10 -6.04 29.72
CA LEU A 410 34.92 -6.89 28.54
C LEU A 410 35.27 -6.18 27.21
N THR A 411 35.45 -4.86 27.26
CA THR A 411 36.04 -4.09 26.14
C THR A 411 37.58 -4.16 26.12
N LEU A 412 38.23 -4.63 27.20
CA LEU A 412 39.68 -4.78 27.26
C LEU A 412 40.19 -6.15 26.76
N SER A 413 39.30 -7.13 26.52
CA SER A 413 39.71 -8.48 26.12
C SER A 413 39.34 -8.88 24.68
N SER A 414 38.63 -8.03 23.92
CA SER A 414 38.36 -8.32 22.49
C SER A 414 39.56 -7.91 21.63
N THR A 415 40.67 -8.61 21.81
CA THR A 415 41.70 -8.67 20.77
C THR A 415 41.21 -9.66 19.70
N SER A 416 41.05 -9.14 18.48
CA SER A 416 40.76 -9.94 17.29
C SER A 416 41.84 -11.01 17.11
N LYS A 417 41.54 -12.24 17.54
CA LYS A 417 42.23 -13.41 17.01
C LYS A 417 41.42 -13.95 15.85
N SER A 418 41.91 -13.66 14.65
CA SER A 418 41.64 -14.43 13.45
C SER A 418 41.84 -15.93 13.74
N LEU A 419 40.83 -16.74 13.45
CA LEU A 419 41.00 -18.18 13.33
C LEU A 419 41.63 -18.49 11.96
N PRO A 420 42.64 -19.36 11.88
CA PRO A 420 43.27 -19.72 10.62
C PRO A 420 42.48 -20.80 9.88
N PHE A 421 42.34 -20.58 8.57
CA PHE A 421 41.86 -21.44 7.47
C PHE A 421 40.44 -21.99 7.53
#